data_AF-A0A1X0NL19-F1
#
_entry.id   AF-A0A1X0NL19-F1
#
_cell.length_a   1.000
_cell.length_b   1.000
_cell.length_c   1.000
_cell.angle_alpha   90.00
_cell.angle_beta   90.00
_cell.angle_gamma   90.00
#
_symmetry.space_group_name_H-M   'P 1'
#
loop_
_entity.id
_entity.type
_entity.pdbx_description
1 polymer ?
#
loop_
_entity_poly.entity_id
_entity_poly.type
_entity_poly.pdbx_seq_one_letter_code
_entity_poly.pdbx_strand_id
1 'polypeptide(L)'
;MSNVSVVTIGIGMKYTHAKRPQWVLEYMEQEGLRDDDVVVVFDGGDTVFTGASRVQQAVDYFMAKTAPTAAKFDATAVQNGKATAPLLFAAHPLCSTPQLELVVTEGPRDSIEKCQWFYKSMFDVAESIPGQRIVQTRGTYVYLNAGGYVGRVWALRTAFAAFVSLA
;
A
#
# COMPACT_ATOMS: atom_id res chain seq x y z
N MET A 1 -25.22 -9.71 2.33
CA MET A 1 -23.76 -9.71 2.15
C MET A 1 -23.50 -8.99 0.83
N SER A 2 -22.65 -7.96 0.83
CA SER A 2 -22.21 -7.28 -0.40
C SER A 2 -21.49 -8.26 -1.33
N ASN A 3 -21.43 -7.99 -2.64
CA ASN A 3 -20.75 -8.78 -3.68
C ASN A 3 -19.21 -8.81 -3.52
N VAL A 4 -18.71 -9.10 -2.31
CA VAL A 4 -17.29 -9.21 -2.01
C VAL A 4 -16.89 -10.67 -2.14
N SER A 5 -16.12 -10.99 -3.19
CA SER A 5 -15.40 -12.27 -3.28
C SER A 5 -14.15 -12.19 -2.42
N VAL A 6 -13.93 -13.22 -1.58
CA VAL A 6 -12.70 -13.35 -0.78
C VAL A 6 -11.94 -14.54 -1.32
N VAL A 7 -10.67 -14.31 -1.66
CA VAL A 7 -9.75 -15.35 -2.12
C VAL A 7 -8.58 -15.44 -1.14
N THR A 8 -8.17 -16.66 -0.81
CA THR A 8 -6.97 -16.92 -0.03
C THR A 8 -5.83 -17.30 -0.97
N ILE A 9 -4.73 -16.56 -0.91
CA ILE A 9 -3.52 -16.81 -1.69
C ILE A 9 -2.44 -17.48 -0.83
N GLY A 10 -1.53 -18.23 -1.45
CA GLY A 10 -0.38 -18.83 -0.76
C GLY A 10 -0.71 -19.99 0.19
N ILE A 11 -1.84 -20.68 0.01
CA ILE A 11 -2.18 -21.87 0.80
C ILE A 11 -1.07 -22.92 0.66
N GLY A 12 -0.54 -23.40 1.79
CA GLY A 12 0.54 -24.40 1.83
C GLY A 12 1.94 -23.85 1.53
N MET A 13 2.08 -22.53 1.30
CA MET A 13 3.36 -21.91 0.96
C MET A 13 4.10 -21.40 2.20
N LYS A 14 5.44 -21.41 2.14
CA LYS A 14 6.27 -20.79 3.18
C LYS A 14 6.25 -19.27 3.05
N TYR A 15 5.70 -18.59 4.05
CA TYR A 15 5.59 -17.15 4.09
C TYR A 15 6.94 -16.44 4.29
N THR A 16 7.15 -15.37 3.52
CA THR A 16 8.09 -14.29 3.81
C THR A 16 7.42 -12.96 3.44
N HIS A 17 7.82 -11.86 4.07
CA HIS A 17 7.22 -10.56 3.81
C HIS A 17 7.39 -10.07 2.36
N ALA A 18 8.42 -10.54 1.64
CA ALA A 18 8.64 -10.23 0.23
C ALA A 18 7.80 -11.08 -0.74
N LYS A 19 7.37 -12.29 -0.33
CA LYS A 19 6.58 -13.19 -1.19
C LYS A 19 5.11 -12.80 -1.33
N ARG A 20 4.52 -12.13 -0.34
CA ARG A 20 3.11 -11.74 -0.42
C ARG A 20 2.83 -10.77 -1.58
N PRO A 21 3.61 -9.69 -1.80
CA PRO A 21 3.47 -8.87 -3.01
C PRO A 21 3.49 -9.70 -4.30
N GLN A 22 4.39 -10.67 -4.42
CA GLN A 22 4.47 -11.57 -5.57
C GLN A 22 3.19 -12.39 -5.76
N TRP A 23 2.68 -13.04 -4.71
CA TRP A 23 1.43 -13.83 -4.82
C TRP A 23 0.23 -12.98 -5.21
N VAL A 24 0.19 -11.70 -4.80
CA VAL A 24 -0.86 -10.77 -5.23
C VAL A 24 -0.72 -10.45 -6.72
N LEU A 25 0.50 -10.23 -7.22
CA LEU A 25 0.73 -10.04 -8.67
C LEU A 25 0.28 -11.27 -9.47
N GLU A 26 0.69 -12.47 -9.05
CA GLU A 26 0.32 -13.74 -9.70
C GLU A 26 -1.20 -13.94 -9.74
N TYR A 27 -1.90 -13.66 -8.62
CA TYR A 27 -3.36 -13.71 -8.56
C TYR A 27 -4.01 -12.74 -9.55
N MET A 28 -3.57 -11.47 -9.57
CA MET A 28 -4.13 -10.46 -10.47
C MET A 28 -3.95 -10.84 -11.94
N GLU A 29 -2.84 -11.49 -12.28
CA GLU A 29 -2.57 -12.00 -13.63
C GLU A 29 -3.47 -13.19 -13.98
N GLN A 30 -3.56 -14.18 -13.09
CA GLN A 30 -4.36 -15.40 -13.29
C GLN A 30 -5.85 -15.09 -13.47
N GLU A 31 -6.39 -14.16 -12.69
CA GLU A 31 -7.80 -13.73 -12.78
C GLU A 31 -8.04 -12.71 -13.91
N GLY A 32 -6.99 -12.29 -14.63
CA GLY A 32 -7.11 -11.33 -15.72
C GLY A 32 -7.63 -9.96 -15.27
N LEU A 33 -7.28 -9.52 -14.06
CA LEU A 33 -7.76 -8.25 -13.52
C LEU A 33 -7.24 -7.07 -14.34
N ARG A 34 -8.15 -6.13 -14.63
CA ARG A 34 -7.92 -4.93 -15.44
C ARG A 34 -7.32 -3.82 -14.60
N ASP A 35 -6.64 -2.89 -15.25
CA ASP A 35 -5.97 -1.75 -14.59
C ASP A 35 -6.89 -0.97 -13.63
N ASP A 36 -8.16 -0.80 -14.00
CA ASP A 36 -9.16 -0.05 -13.24
C ASP A 36 -9.84 -0.85 -12.14
N ASP A 37 -9.61 -2.16 -12.03
CA ASP A 37 -10.12 -2.96 -10.93
C ASP A 37 -9.41 -2.59 -9.61
N VAL A 38 -10.05 -2.92 -8.48
CA VAL A 38 -9.54 -2.66 -7.12
C VAL A 38 -9.32 -3.97 -6.40
N VAL A 39 -8.14 -4.11 -5.79
CA VAL A 39 -7.80 -5.23 -4.91
C VAL A 39 -7.66 -4.70 -3.49
N VAL A 40 -8.28 -5.41 -2.55
CA VAL A 40 -8.19 -5.15 -1.12
C VAL A 40 -7.53 -6.38 -0.49
N VAL A 41 -6.43 -6.17 0.23
CA VAL A 41 -5.62 -7.25 0.82
C VAL A 41 -5.53 -7.05 2.32
N PHE A 42 -5.67 -8.14 3.07
CA PHE A 42 -5.50 -8.18 4.52
C PHE A 42 -4.81 -9.46 4.97
N ASP A 43 -4.20 -9.42 6.15
CA ASP A 43 -3.69 -10.61 6.83
C ASP A 43 -4.82 -11.60 7.14
N GLY A 44 -4.67 -12.85 6.74
CA GLY A 44 -5.73 -13.85 6.91
C GLY A 44 -5.86 -14.40 8.34
N GLY A 45 -4.81 -14.35 9.14
CA GLY A 45 -4.76 -15.00 10.46
C GLY A 45 -5.29 -14.17 11.62
N ASP A 46 -5.30 -12.85 11.48
CA ASP A 46 -5.53 -11.88 12.56
C ASP A 46 -6.39 -10.67 12.12
N THR A 47 -7.04 -10.75 10.95
CA THR A 47 -8.02 -9.75 10.50
C THR A 47 -9.46 -10.24 10.64
N VAL A 48 -10.33 -9.38 11.18
CA VAL A 48 -11.78 -9.59 11.18
C VAL A 48 -12.46 -8.42 10.49
N PHE A 49 -13.30 -8.71 9.49
CA PHE A 49 -14.13 -7.69 8.84
C PHE A 49 -15.40 -7.42 9.64
N THR A 50 -15.56 -6.18 10.09
CA THR A 50 -16.78 -5.73 10.77
C THR A 50 -17.52 -4.68 9.94
N GLY A 51 -18.84 -4.83 9.78
CA GLY A 51 -19.69 -3.83 9.12
C GLY A 51 -19.60 -3.83 7.59
N ALA A 52 -20.24 -4.81 6.95
CA ALA A 52 -20.20 -5.00 5.49
C ALA A 52 -20.60 -3.75 4.66
N SER A 53 -21.58 -2.96 5.12
CA SER A 53 -21.96 -1.71 4.44
C SER A 53 -20.85 -0.66 4.46
N ARG A 54 -20.07 -0.58 5.55
CA ARG A 54 -18.93 0.34 5.67
C ARG A 54 -17.77 -0.07 4.77
N VAL A 55 -17.53 -1.38 4.63
CA VAL A 55 -16.51 -1.90 3.70
C VAL A 55 -16.86 -1.50 2.27
N GLN A 56 -18.10 -1.72 1.83
CA GLN A 56 -18.51 -1.35 0.48
C GLN A 56 -18.40 0.17 0.25
N GLN A 57 -18.87 0.98 1.20
CA GLN A 57 -18.76 2.45 1.10
C GLN A 57 -17.31 2.93 1.01
N ALA A 58 -16.38 2.29 1.75
CA ALA A 58 -14.97 2.64 1.70
C ALA A 58 -14.34 2.31 0.33
N VAL A 59 -14.69 1.16 -0.26
CA VAL A 59 -14.22 0.78 -1.59
C VAL A 59 -14.82 1.70 -2.66
N ASP A 60 -16.12 2.00 -2.59
CA ASP A 60 -16.79 2.91 -3.52
C ASP A 60 -16.17 4.31 -3.47
N TYR A 61 -15.87 4.81 -2.26
CA TYR A 61 -15.18 6.08 -2.07
C TYR A 61 -13.77 6.05 -2.67
N PHE A 62 -13.00 4.99 -2.43
CA PHE A 62 -11.67 4.82 -3.01
C PHE A 62 -11.73 4.81 -4.54
N MET A 63 -12.68 4.08 -5.13
CA MET A 63 -12.88 4.05 -6.58
C MET A 63 -13.25 5.42 -7.15
N ALA A 64 -14.06 6.21 -6.45
CA ALA A 64 -14.47 7.53 -6.90
C ALA A 64 -13.35 8.59 -6.82
N LYS A 65 -12.33 8.37 -5.97
CA LYS A 65 -11.29 9.38 -5.65
C LYS A 65 -9.90 9.06 -6.16
N THR A 66 -9.69 7.87 -6.74
CA THR A 66 -8.41 7.43 -7.29
C THR A 66 -8.44 7.39 -8.82
N ALA A 67 -7.28 7.65 -9.43
CA ALA A 67 -7.12 7.52 -10.87
C ALA A 67 -7.33 6.07 -11.32
N PRO A 68 -8.23 5.78 -12.29
CA PRO A 68 -8.51 4.42 -12.71
C PRO A 68 -7.39 3.81 -13.55
N THR A 69 -6.50 4.61 -14.13
CA THR A 69 -5.34 4.15 -14.91
C THR A 69 -4.12 5.04 -14.65
N ALA A 70 -2.93 4.53 -14.97
CA ALA A 70 -1.68 5.28 -14.86
C ALA A 70 -1.71 6.60 -15.66
N ALA A 71 -2.31 6.61 -16.85
CA ALA A 71 -2.39 7.80 -17.70
C ALA A 71 -3.25 8.94 -17.10
N LYS A 72 -4.15 8.61 -16.16
CA LYS A 72 -5.00 9.60 -15.47
C LYS A 72 -4.46 9.98 -14.10
N PHE A 73 -3.31 9.43 -13.69
CA PHE A 73 -2.73 9.70 -12.39
C PHE A 73 -2.05 11.08 -12.39
N ASP A 74 -2.44 11.91 -11.43
CA ASP A 74 -1.82 13.20 -11.16
C ASP A 74 -1.17 13.16 -9.77
N ALA A 75 0.15 12.94 -9.75
CA ALA A 75 0.94 12.89 -8.52
C ALA A 75 0.84 14.21 -7.72
N THR A 76 0.82 15.35 -8.41
CA THR A 76 0.75 16.68 -7.79
C THR A 76 -0.61 16.89 -7.13
N ALA A 77 -1.70 16.42 -7.74
CA ALA A 77 -3.02 16.46 -7.13
C ALA A 77 -3.10 15.59 -5.88
N VAL A 78 -2.47 14.40 -5.88
CA VAL A 78 -2.41 13.52 -4.70
C VAL A 78 -1.61 14.16 -3.56
N GLN A 79 -0.42 14.66 -3.85
CA GLN A 79 0.43 15.35 -2.86
C GLN A 79 -0.31 16.53 -2.24
N ASN A 80 -0.97 17.35 -3.05
CA ASN A 80 -1.74 18.50 -2.56
C ASN A 80 -3.12 18.15 -1.97
N GLY A 81 -3.44 16.87 -1.77
CA GLY A 81 -4.69 16.42 -1.15
C GLY A 81 -5.94 16.65 -2.01
N LYS A 82 -5.79 16.93 -3.30
CA LYS A 82 -6.89 17.12 -4.26
C LYS A 82 -7.39 15.79 -4.86
N ALA A 83 -6.56 14.75 -4.81
CA ALA A 83 -6.88 13.39 -5.23
C ALA A 83 -6.41 12.37 -4.18
N THR A 84 -6.91 11.14 -4.25
CA THR A 84 -6.46 10.04 -3.39
C THR A 84 -5.40 9.21 -4.11
N ALA A 85 -4.37 8.77 -3.37
CA ALA A 85 -3.36 7.87 -3.91
C ALA A 85 -4.00 6.54 -4.36
N PRO A 86 -3.58 5.98 -5.52
CA PRO A 86 -4.17 4.76 -6.09
C PRO A 86 -3.70 3.49 -5.37
N LEU A 87 -2.90 3.62 -4.32
CA LEU A 87 -2.49 2.57 -3.40
C LEU A 87 -2.43 3.19 -1.99
N LEU A 88 -3.19 2.62 -1.06
CA LEU A 88 -3.24 3.05 0.33
C LEU A 88 -2.97 1.84 1.23
N PHE A 89 -1.96 1.97 2.08
CA PHE A 89 -1.69 1.02 3.15
C PHE A 89 -2.40 1.43 4.43
N ALA A 90 -2.66 0.46 5.29
CA ALA A 90 -3.00 0.72 6.68
C ALA A 90 -1.86 1.53 7.34
N ALA A 91 -2.21 2.34 8.35
CA ALA A 91 -1.26 3.14 9.10
C ALA A 91 -1.10 2.59 10.53
N HIS A 92 0.10 2.69 11.08
CA HIS A 92 0.45 2.19 12.41
C HIS A 92 1.27 3.25 13.18
N PRO A 93 1.18 3.32 14.53
CA PRO A 93 1.90 4.33 15.30
C PRO A 93 3.35 3.92 15.59
N LEU A 94 3.67 2.63 15.53
CA LEU A 94 5.03 2.12 15.68
C LEU A 94 5.67 1.89 14.32
N CYS A 95 6.92 2.31 14.19
CA CYS A 95 7.75 2.11 13.02
C CYS A 95 8.45 0.75 13.12
N SER A 96 8.07 -0.20 12.27
CA SER A 96 8.75 -1.49 12.14
C SER A 96 8.70 -1.94 10.68
N THR A 97 9.87 -2.04 10.05
CA THR A 97 9.98 -2.43 8.64
C THR A 97 11.32 -3.12 8.40
N PRO A 98 11.49 -4.36 8.88
CA PRO A 98 12.71 -5.14 8.60
C PRO A 98 12.95 -5.31 7.10
N GLN A 99 11.92 -5.17 6.26
CA GLN A 99 12.02 -5.24 4.80
C GLN A 99 12.78 -4.06 4.20
N LEU A 100 12.86 -2.90 4.88
CA LEU A 100 13.71 -1.80 4.39
C LEU A 100 15.18 -2.22 4.30
N GLU A 101 15.64 -3.15 5.13
CA GLU A 101 17.03 -3.64 5.08
C GLU A 101 17.35 -4.39 3.78
N LEU A 102 16.33 -4.88 3.07
CA LEU A 102 16.51 -5.55 1.78
C LEU A 102 16.75 -4.58 0.62
N VAL A 103 16.36 -3.30 0.79
CA VAL A 103 16.30 -2.32 -0.31
C VAL A 103 17.04 -1.02 -0.04
N VAL A 104 17.21 -0.65 1.22
CA VAL A 104 17.93 0.56 1.65
C VAL A 104 19.21 0.14 2.36
N THR A 105 20.36 0.43 1.76
CA THR A 105 21.68 0.08 2.32
C THR A 105 22.21 1.12 3.31
N GLU A 106 21.67 2.34 3.27
CA GLU A 106 22.09 3.47 4.10
C GLU A 106 21.38 3.50 5.46
N GLY A 107 21.85 4.39 6.33
CA GLY A 107 21.20 4.73 7.60
C GLY A 107 21.59 3.84 8.78
N PRO A 108 20.84 3.94 9.90
CA PRO A 108 21.06 3.14 11.10
C PRO A 108 21.00 1.63 10.84
N ARG A 109 21.67 0.84 11.69
CA ARG A 109 21.62 -0.63 11.65
C ARG A 109 20.45 -1.22 12.42
N ASP A 110 19.95 -0.52 13.43
CA ASP A 110 18.77 -0.95 14.15
C ASP A 110 17.52 -0.75 13.29
N SER A 111 16.67 -1.78 13.21
CA SER A 111 15.49 -1.78 12.32
C SER A 111 14.46 -0.70 12.67
N ILE A 112 14.31 -0.33 13.94
CA ILE A 112 13.36 0.70 14.39
C ILE A 112 13.94 2.08 14.08
N GLU A 113 15.21 2.32 14.43
CA GLU A 113 15.88 3.57 14.11
C GLU A 113 15.95 3.82 12.61
N LYS A 114 16.24 2.78 11.82
CA LYS A 114 16.29 2.86 10.36
C LYS A 114 14.93 3.20 9.77
N CYS A 115 13.86 2.60 10.29
CA CYS A 115 12.49 2.92 9.90
C CYS A 115 12.19 4.41 10.13
N GLN A 116 12.45 4.91 11.34
CA GLN A 116 12.19 6.30 11.70
C GLN A 116 13.03 7.27 10.88
N TRP A 117 14.31 6.97 10.69
CA TRP A 117 15.23 7.73 9.86
C TRP A 117 14.73 7.79 8.40
N PHE A 118 14.35 6.65 7.82
CA PHE A 118 13.87 6.58 6.44
C PHE A 118 12.63 7.45 6.22
N TYR A 119 11.62 7.32 7.09
CA TYR A 119 10.42 8.16 7.01
C TYR A 119 10.76 9.64 7.16
N LYS A 120 11.58 9.99 8.16
CA LYS A 120 12.02 11.38 8.35
C LYS A 120 12.70 11.93 7.11
N SER A 121 13.65 11.19 6.52
CA SER A 121 14.34 11.61 5.29
C SER A 121 13.38 11.80 4.12
N MET A 122 12.38 10.92 3.96
CA MET A 122 11.37 11.07 2.91
C MET A 122 10.50 12.33 3.12
N PHE A 123 10.12 12.62 4.36
CA PHE A 123 9.39 13.86 4.68
C PHE A 123 10.25 15.11 4.44
N ASP A 124 11.49 15.12 4.92
CA ASP A 124 12.42 16.24 4.74
C ASP A 124 12.63 16.54 3.24
N VAL A 125 12.77 15.51 2.39
CA VAL A 125 12.87 15.66 0.92
C VAL A 125 11.59 16.26 0.34
N ALA A 126 10.42 15.73 0.70
CA ALA A 126 9.16 16.23 0.16
C ALA A 126 8.87 17.68 0.56
N GLU A 127 9.24 18.08 1.79
CA GLU A 127 9.12 19.46 2.26
C GLU A 127 10.09 20.42 1.55
N SER A 128 11.23 19.90 1.06
CA SER A 128 12.21 20.72 0.34
C SER A 128 11.78 21.09 -1.09
N ILE A 129 10.79 20.41 -1.67
CA ILE A 129 10.35 20.61 -3.05
C ILE A 129 9.17 21.61 -3.09
N PRO A 130 9.31 22.79 -3.73
CA PRO A 130 8.23 23.77 -3.79
C PRO A 130 6.95 23.21 -4.43
N GLY A 131 5.82 23.36 -3.74
CA GLY A 131 4.52 22.88 -4.22
C GLY A 131 4.27 21.39 -4.03
N GLN A 132 5.25 20.64 -3.51
CA GLN A 132 4.99 19.36 -2.89
C GLN A 132 4.65 19.57 -1.42
N ARG A 133 3.53 18.98 -1.01
CA ARG A 133 3.21 18.77 0.39
C ARG A 133 2.92 17.28 0.50
N ILE A 134 3.52 16.58 1.45
CA ILE A 134 2.89 15.33 1.87
C ILE A 134 1.71 15.75 2.73
N VAL A 135 0.52 15.21 2.45
CA VAL A 135 -0.68 15.46 3.25
C VAL A 135 -0.30 15.23 4.71
N GLN A 136 -0.25 16.32 5.48
CA GLN A 136 0.17 16.26 6.88
C GLN A 136 -0.81 15.36 7.65
N THR A 137 -0.28 14.29 8.22
CA THR A 137 -1.03 13.41 9.10
C THR A 137 -1.41 14.19 10.36
N ARG A 138 -2.70 14.53 10.52
CA ARG A 138 -3.23 15.08 11.79
C ARG A 138 -3.41 13.98 12.85
N GLY A 139 -2.42 13.11 13.04
CA GLY A 139 -2.55 11.94 13.91
C GLY A 139 -1.23 11.27 14.26
N THR A 140 -1.30 10.31 15.18
CA THR A 140 -0.17 9.52 15.70
C THR A 140 0.20 8.33 14.80
N TYR A 141 -0.56 8.06 13.74
CA TYR A 141 -0.37 6.95 12.82
C TYR A 141 0.32 7.44 11.55
N VAL A 142 1.64 7.34 11.50
CA VAL A 142 2.47 7.94 10.42
C VAL A 142 3.26 6.91 9.61
N TYR A 143 3.28 5.66 10.06
CA TYR A 143 4.06 4.59 9.43
C TYR A 143 3.16 3.60 8.70
N LEU A 144 3.69 3.04 7.61
CA LEU A 144 3.01 2.03 6.81
C LEU A 144 2.85 0.73 7.61
N ASN A 145 1.70 0.09 7.44
CA ASN A 145 1.44 -1.27 7.85
C ASN A 145 1.03 -2.11 6.62
N ALA A 146 1.82 -3.15 6.33
CA ALA A 146 1.61 -4.02 5.17
C ALA A 146 0.59 -5.15 5.42
N GLY A 147 0.00 -5.21 6.62
CA GLY A 147 -1.04 -6.17 7.00
C GLY A 147 -2.41 -5.85 6.40
N GLY A 148 -2.61 -4.63 5.89
CA GLY A 148 -3.81 -4.26 5.15
C GLY A 148 -3.53 -3.16 4.12
N TYR A 149 -4.08 -3.29 2.91
CA TYR A 149 -4.01 -2.25 1.90
C TYR A 149 -5.11 -2.38 0.84
N VAL A 150 -5.39 -1.26 0.17
CA VAL A 150 -6.28 -1.18 -0.99
C VAL A 150 -5.53 -0.51 -2.14
N GLY A 151 -5.65 -1.07 -3.34
CA GLY A 151 -4.95 -0.54 -4.51
C GLY A 151 -5.72 -0.77 -5.80
N ARG A 152 -5.53 0.16 -6.75
CA ARG A 152 -5.82 -0.10 -8.17
C ARG A 152 -4.82 -1.13 -8.69
N VAL A 153 -5.28 -2.02 -9.56
CA VAL A 153 -4.43 -3.06 -10.15
C VAL A 153 -3.20 -2.45 -10.83
N TRP A 154 -3.35 -1.37 -11.61
CA TRP A 154 -2.21 -0.72 -12.27
C TRP A 154 -1.16 -0.19 -11.26
N ALA A 155 -1.62 0.33 -10.12
CA ALA A 155 -0.75 0.88 -9.08
C ALA A 155 -0.05 -0.23 -8.30
N LEU A 156 -0.75 -1.33 -8.02
CA LEU A 156 -0.16 -2.53 -7.42
C LEU A 156 0.92 -3.14 -8.32
N ARG A 157 0.65 -3.28 -9.62
CA ARG A 157 1.64 -3.75 -10.62
C ARG A 157 2.89 -2.88 -10.61
N THR A 158 2.71 -1.56 -10.62
CA THR A 158 3.83 -0.61 -10.58
C THR A 158 4.61 -0.71 -9.27
N ALA A 159 3.94 -0.67 -8.13
CA ALA A 159 4.58 -0.64 -6.82
C ALA A 159 5.26 -1.97 -6.47
N PHE A 160 4.62 -3.10 -6.81
CA PHE A 160 5.12 -4.42 -6.44
C PHE A 160 6.11 -5.02 -7.44
N ALA A 161 6.29 -4.42 -8.63
CA ALA A 161 7.38 -4.79 -9.53
C ALA A 161 8.76 -4.76 -8.84
N ALA A 162 8.97 -3.83 -7.91
CA ALA A 162 10.21 -3.74 -7.12
C ALA A 162 10.45 -4.97 -6.21
N PHE A 163 9.41 -5.69 -5.81
CA PHE A 163 9.54 -6.91 -5.00
C PHE A 163 9.80 -8.15 -5.84
N VAL A 164 9.37 -8.16 -7.11
CA VAL A 164 9.65 -9.28 -8.04
C VAL A 164 11.16 -9.44 -8.23
N SER A 165 11.92 -8.34 -8.23
CA SER A 165 13.39 -8.40 -8.33
C SER A 165 14.10 -8.84 -7.03
N LEU A 166 13.37 -8.99 -5.92
CA LEU A 166 13.92 -9.34 -4.60
C LEU A 166 13.56 -10.77 -4.16
N ALA A 167 12.70 -11.46 -4.91
CA ALA A 167 12.13 -12.77 -4.56
C ALA A 167 12.90 -13.96 -5.15
#